data_AF-A0A7W1SUM8-F1
#
_entry.id   AF-A0A7W1SUM8-F1
#
_cell.length_a   1.000
_cell.length_b   1.000
_cell.length_c   1.000
_cell.angle_alpha   90.00
_cell.angle_beta   90.00
_cell.angle_gamma   90.00
#
_symmetry.space_group_name_H-M   'P 1'
#
loop_
_entity.id
_entity.type
_entity.pdbx_description
1 polymer ?
#
loop_
_entity_poly.entity_id
_entity_poly.type
_entity_poly.pdbx_seq_one_letter_code
_entity_poly.pdbx_strand_id
1 'polypeptide(L)'
;MIPVAFAYERPDTLEGALALLAEHGEDAKVLAGGHSLLPVMKLRLAAPELVIDIGRLTELRYFRAEGDELAIGAGSRHHDVATSDVVAAEAPLLAAVARTVGDPQVRHRGT
;
A
#
# COMPACT_ATOMS: atom_id res chain seq x y z
N MET A 1 11.21 -7.65 19.90
CA MET A 1 10.07 -8.08 19.08
C MET A 1 10.54 -8.07 17.62
N ILE A 2 10.87 -9.24 17.06
CA ILE A 2 11.73 -9.40 15.85
C ILE A 2 11.04 -10.38 14.89
N PRO A 3 10.86 -10.03 13.60
CA PRO A 3 10.28 -10.92 12.59
C PRO A 3 11.18 -12.13 12.30
N VAL A 4 10.61 -13.13 11.63
CA VAL A 4 11.41 -14.20 11.01
C VAL A 4 12.21 -13.60 9.84
N ALA A 5 13.36 -14.19 9.51
CA ALA A 5 14.14 -13.78 8.33
C ALA A 5 13.33 -14.03 7.05
N PHE A 6 13.47 -13.13 6.07
CA PHE A 6 12.81 -13.20 4.77
C PHE A 6 13.74 -12.63 3.69
N ALA A 7 13.59 -13.11 2.46
CA ALA A 7 14.13 -12.46 1.28
C ALA A 7 13.35 -11.17 0.98
N TYR A 8 14.01 -10.20 0.37
CA TYR A 8 13.42 -8.92 0.04
C TYR A 8 13.71 -8.57 -1.41
N GLU A 9 12.65 -8.38 -2.18
CA GLU A 9 12.72 -7.94 -3.57
C GLU A 9 12.04 -6.58 -3.70
N ARG A 10 12.63 -5.71 -4.53
CA ARG A 10 12.03 -4.41 -4.83
C ARG A 10 12.05 -4.12 -6.32
N PRO A 11 11.09 -4.67 -7.08
CA PRO A 11 11.01 -4.47 -8.52
C PRO A 11 10.76 -2.99 -8.87
N ASP A 12 11.29 -2.56 -10.01
CA ASP A 12 11.12 -1.21 -10.52
C ASP A 12 9.88 -1.04 -11.42
N THR A 13 9.17 -2.14 -11.73
CA THR A 13 7.93 -2.15 -12.53
C THR A 13 6.84 -3.01 -11.91
N LEU A 14 5.58 -2.69 -12.22
CA LEU A 14 4.43 -3.51 -11.83
C LEU A 14 4.51 -4.93 -12.41
N GLU A 15 4.94 -5.08 -13.66
CA GLU A 15 5.10 -6.39 -14.30
C GLU A 15 6.12 -7.25 -13.54
N GLY A 16 7.23 -6.66 -13.09
CA GLY A 16 8.22 -7.36 -12.27
C GLY A 16 7.66 -7.81 -10.92
N ALA A 17 6.85 -6.97 -10.27
CA ALA A 17 6.18 -7.33 -9.02
C ALA A 17 5.16 -8.47 -9.22
N LEU A 18 4.38 -8.42 -10.30
CA LEU A 18 3.42 -9.46 -10.65
C LEU A 18 4.12 -10.77 -11.01
N ALA A 19 5.24 -10.72 -11.73
CA ALA A 19 6.03 -11.91 -12.05
C ALA A 19 6.55 -12.60 -10.78
N LEU A 20 7.12 -11.83 -9.84
CA LEU A 20 7.59 -12.37 -8.56
C LEU A 20 6.45 -12.97 -7.74
N LEU A 21 5.28 -12.33 -7.71
CA LEU A 21 4.09 -12.87 -7.04
C LEU A 21 3.59 -14.17 -7.68
N ALA A 22 3.58 -14.24 -9.01
CA ALA A 22 3.17 -15.44 -9.74
C ALA A 22 4.15 -16.60 -9.53
N GLU A 23 5.45 -16.31 -9.44
CA GLU A 23 6.50 -17.29 -9.21
C GLU A 23 6.47 -17.86 -7.78
N HIS A 24 6.31 -16.99 -6.77
CA HIS A 24 6.46 -17.37 -5.36
C HIS A 24 5.14 -17.65 -4.64
N GLY A 25 3.99 -17.34 -5.25
CA GLY A 25 2.66 -17.69 -4.75
C GLY A 25 2.41 -17.26 -3.31
N GLU A 26 2.01 -18.21 -2.46
CA GLU A 26 1.63 -17.95 -1.07
C GLU A 26 2.80 -17.58 -0.15
N ASP A 27 4.02 -17.97 -0.52
CA ASP A 27 5.25 -17.72 0.24
C ASP A 27 5.72 -16.26 0.13
N ALA A 28 5.19 -15.52 -0.85
CA ALA A 28 5.43 -14.09 -1.01
C ALA A 28 4.32 -13.21 -0.43
N LYS A 29 4.70 -12.05 0.11
CA LYS A 29 3.77 -10.99 0.48
C LYS A 29 4.21 -9.63 -0.04
N VAL A 30 3.23 -8.86 -0.51
CA VAL A 30 3.43 -7.49 -0.97
C VAL A 30 3.62 -6.55 0.21
N LEU A 31 4.70 -5.76 0.19
CA LEU A 31 4.92 -4.65 1.10
C LEU A 31 4.57 -3.33 0.41
N ALA A 32 3.47 -2.72 0.84
CA ALA A 32 3.10 -1.34 0.51
C ALA A 32 3.49 -0.40 1.67
N GLY A 33 2.52 0.17 2.38
CA GLY A 33 2.76 1.03 3.55
C GLY A 33 3.36 0.32 4.78
N GLY A 34 3.24 -1.00 4.85
CA GLY A 34 3.81 -1.85 5.91
C GLY A 34 3.12 -1.77 7.28
N HIS A 35 2.05 -0.98 7.43
CA HIS A 35 1.42 -0.71 8.74
C HIS A 35 0.46 -1.79 9.23
N SER A 36 0.20 -2.82 8.42
CA SER A 36 -0.48 -4.06 8.84
C SER A 36 0.48 -5.25 8.78
N LEU A 37 1.19 -5.42 7.66
CA LEU A 37 2.10 -6.54 7.42
C LEU A 37 3.28 -6.58 8.41
N LEU A 38 4.01 -5.47 8.59
CA LEU A 38 5.19 -5.47 9.46
C LEU A 38 4.82 -5.70 10.94
N PRO A 39 3.73 -5.14 11.49
CA PRO A 39 3.26 -5.51 12.82
C PRO A 39 3.00 -7.00 13.00
N VAL A 40 2.26 -7.65 12.09
CA VAL A 40 1.96 -9.09 12.21
C VAL A 40 3.20 -9.96 12.00
N MET A 41 4.15 -9.52 11.16
CA MET A 41 5.44 -10.20 11.01
C MET A 41 6.30 -10.12 12.25
N LYS A 42 6.37 -8.94 12.90
CA LYS A 42 7.10 -8.79 14.16
C LYS A 42 6.53 -9.73 15.22
N LEU A 43 5.20 -9.84 15.30
CA LEU A 43 4.48 -10.76 16.19
C LEU A 43 4.54 -12.24 15.76
N ARG A 44 5.16 -12.53 14.60
CA ARG A 44 5.25 -13.86 13.98
C ARG A 44 3.89 -14.51 13.69
N LEU A 45 2.85 -13.70 13.49
CA LEU A 45 1.54 -14.14 13.00
C LEU A 45 1.54 -14.31 11.46
N ALA A 46 2.50 -13.68 10.79
CA ALA A 46 2.84 -13.93 9.40
C ALA A 46 4.36 -14.11 9.27
N ALA A 47 4.79 -15.07 8.45
CA ALA A 47 6.20 -15.36 8.22
C ALA A 47 6.42 -15.71 6.74
N PRO A 48 6.24 -14.75 5.81
CA PRO A 48 6.53 -14.99 4.40
C PRO A 48 8.02 -15.24 4.19
N GLU A 49 8.34 -16.08 3.20
CA GLU A 49 9.72 -16.30 2.78
C GLU A 49 10.24 -15.13 1.95
N LEU A 50 9.35 -14.47 1.19
CA LEU A 50 9.66 -13.33 0.35
C LEU A 50 8.75 -12.13 0.63
N VAL A 51 9.36 -10.95 0.75
CA VAL A 51 8.65 -9.66 0.80
C VAL A 51 8.95 -8.87 -0.47
N ILE A 52 7.90 -8.54 -1.22
CA ILE A 52 7.98 -7.78 -2.48
C ILE A 52 7.53 -6.35 -2.21
N ASP A 53 8.47 -5.41 -2.15
CA ASP A 53 8.17 -4.00 -1.88
C ASP A 53 7.77 -3.25 -3.16
N ILE A 54 6.54 -2.75 -3.19
CA ILE A 54 5.95 -2.00 -4.30
C ILE A 54 5.99 -0.48 -4.07
N GLY A 55 6.59 -0.03 -2.96
CA GLY A 55 6.61 1.36 -2.53
C GLY A 55 7.27 2.32 -3.51
N ARG A 56 8.06 1.84 -4.49
CA ARG A 56 8.65 2.67 -5.55
C ARG A 56 7.79 2.80 -6.80
N LEU A 57 6.81 1.94 -7.01
CA LEU A 57 5.95 1.97 -8.20
C LEU A 57 5.05 3.22 -8.16
N THR A 58 5.54 4.33 -8.74
CA THR A 58 4.84 5.62 -8.78
C THR A 58 3.56 5.55 -9.59
N GLU A 59 3.49 4.65 -10.57
CA GLU A 59 2.29 4.39 -11.36
C GLU A 59 1.09 3.90 -10.54
N LEU A 60 1.33 3.40 -9.32
CA LEU A 60 0.28 3.04 -8.36
C LEU A 60 -0.18 4.23 -7.51
N ARG A 61 0.33 5.44 -7.73
CA ARG A 61 -0.02 6.66 -6.96
C ARG A 61 -0.66 7.68 -7.88
N TYR A 62 -1.98 7.75 -7.86
CA TYR A 62 -2.75 8.72 -8.65
C TYR A 62 -4.14 8.93 -8.10
N PHE A 63 -4.73 10.07 -8.49
CA PHE A 63 -6.14 10.37 -8.39
C PHE A 63 -6.60 10.80 -9.79
N ARG A 64 -7.56 10.10 -10.38
CA ARG A 64 -8.12 10.43 -11.71
C ARG A 64 -9.63 10.48 -11.62
N ALA A 65 -10.19 11.62 -11.98
CA ALA A 65 -11.64 11.79 -12.13
C ALA A 65 -11.96 11.65 -13.63
N GLU A 66 -12.72 10.62 -13.99
CA GLU A 66 -13.05 10.28 -15.36
C GLU A 66 -14.57 10.03 -15.47
N GLY A 67 -15.32 11.05 -15.92
CA GLY A 67 -16.78 10.97 -15.97
C GLY A 67 -17.38 10.86 -14.57
N ASP A 68 -18.13 9.78 -14.32
CA ASP A 68 -18.77 9.51 -13.03
C ASP A 68 -17.90 8.64 -12.10
N GLU A 69 -16.64 8.40 -12.45
CA GLU A 69 -15.73 7.54 -11.70
C GLU A 69 -14.51 8.31 -11.15
N LEU A 70 -14.17 8.02 -9.90
CA LEU A 70 -12.92 8.42 -9.26
C LEU A 70 -12.01 7.18 -9.12
N ALA A 71 -10.96 7.12 -9.91
CA ALA A 71 -9.93 6.09 -9.80
C ALA A 71 -8.79 6.54 -8.87
N ILE A 72 -8.49 5.71 -7.87
CA ILE A 72 -7.44 5.95 -6.88
C ILE A 72 -6.42 4.83 -6.96
N GLY A 73 -5.15 5.18 -7.18
CA GLY A 73 -4.07 4.21 -7.24
C GLY A 73 -3.84 3.56 -5.86
N ALA A 74 -3.64 2.24 -5.83
CA ALA A 74 -3.50 1.45 -4.60
C ALA A 74 -2.27 1.80 -3.74
N GLY A 75 -1.30 2.52 -4.29
CA GLY A 75 -0.14 3.05 -3.56
C GLY A 75 -0.36 4.45 -2.97
N SER A 76 -1.54 5.05 -3.13
CA SER A 76 -1.87 6.38 -2.60
C SER A 76 -2.03 6.33 -1.09
N ARG A 77 -1.36 7.22 -0.36
CA ARG A 77 -1.37 7.15 1.11
C ARG A 77 -2.68 7.68 1.68
N HIS A 78 -3.09 7.20 2.85
CA HIS A 78 -4.27 7.75 3.53
C HIS A 78 -4.14 9.26 3.78
N HIS A 79 -2.93 9.78 4.02
CA HIS A 79 -2.68 11.22 4.10
C HIS A 79 -3.05 11.92 2.78
N ASP A 80 -2.56 11.42 1.65
CA ASP A 80 -2.80 12.02 0.33
C ASP A 80 -4.30 11.98 -0.03
N VAL A 81 -4.99 10.89 0.30
CA VAL A 81 -6.45 10.76 0.14
C VAL A 81 -7.20 11.79 1.00
N ALA A 82 -6.77 11.99 2.25
CA ALA A 82 -7.41 12.88 3.21
C ALA A 82 -7.27 14.38 2.86
N THR A 83 -6.25 14.74 2.09
CA THR A 83 -5.89 16.13 1.75
C THR A 83 -5.99 16.43 0.25
N SER A 84 -6.47 15.50 -0.58
CA SER A 84 -6.62 15.70 -2.02
C SER A 84 -7.86 16.53 -2.33
N ASP A 85 -7.67 17.64 -3.03
CA ASP A 85 -8.78 18.48 -3.52
C ASP A 85 -9.69 17.71 -4.49
N VAL A 86 -9.11 16.83 -5.32
CA VAL A 86 -9.87 15.96 -6.25
C VAL A 86 -10.75 15.00 -5.46
N VAL A 87 -10.21 14.32 -4.46
CA VAL A 87 -11.00 13.39 -3.63
C VAL A 87 -12.06 14.14 -2.82
N ALA A 88 -11.75 15.35 -2.33
CA ALA A 88 -12.70 16.17 -1.60
C ALA A 88 -13.88 16.63 -2.47
N ALA A 89 -13.65 16.92 -3.76
CA ALA A 89 -14.68 17.30 -4.71
C ALA A 89 -15.54 16.11 -5.15
N GLU A 90 -14.91 15.00 -5.54
CA GLU A 90 -15.59 13.85 -6.15
C GLU A 90 -16.14 12.85 -5.11
N ALA A 91 -15.46 12.70 -3.97
CA ALA A 91 -15.79 11.71 -2.93
C ALA A 91 -15.54 12.25 -1.51
N PRO A 92 -16.25 13.31 -1.06
CA PRO A 92 -15.97 14.01 0.20
C PRO A 92 -16.01 13.11 1.45
N LEU A 93 -16.87 12.08 1.45
CA LEU A 93 -16.92 11.11 2.55
C LEU A 93 -15.62 10.32 2.66
N LEU A 94 -15.00 9.94 1.54
CA LEU A 94 -13.74 9.20 1.53
C LEU A 94 -12.60 10.05 2.12
N ALA A 95 -12.50 11.31 1.71
CA ALA A 95 -11.54 12.25 2.30
C ALA A 95 -11.75 12.41 3.82
N ALA A 96 -13.01 12.45 4.27
CA ALA A 96 -13.34 12.54 5.69
C ALA A 96 -12.95 11.29 6.48
N VAL A 97 -13.24 10.10 5.95
CA VAL A 97 -12.88 8.82 6.59
C VAL A 97 -11.37 8.62 6.62
N ALA A 98 -10.65 8.98 5.55
CA ALA A 98 -9.19 8.85 5.51
C ALA A 98 -8.50 9.61 6.66
N ARG A 99 -9.09 10.70 7.18
CA ARG A 99 -8.58 11.44 8.35
C ARG A 99 -8.68 10.67 9.67
N THR A 100 -9.56 9.69 9.78
CA THR A 100 -9.79 8.90 11.01
C THR A 100 -8.97 7.61 11.05
N VAL A 101 -8.33 7.23 9.93
CA VAL A 101 -7.50 6.02 9.86
C VAL A 101 -6.19 6.23 10.61
N GLY A 102 -5.96 5.44 11.66
CA GLY A 102 -4.71 5.46 12.44
C GLY A 102 -4.35 6.85 13.00
N ASP A 103 -3.06 7.07 13.21
CA ASP A 103 -2.48 8.35 13.59
C ASP A 103 -1.78 9.01 12.37
N PRO A 104 -1.24 10.25 12.49
CA PRO A 104 -0.52 10.88 11.39
C PRO A 104 0.61 10.01 10.81
N GLN A 105 1.39 9.31 11.63
CA GLN A 105 2.52 8.49 11.20
C GLN A 105 2.04 7.30 10.36
N VAL A 106 0.98 6.64 10.81
CA VAL A 106 0.31 5.56 10.06
C VAL A 106 -0.18 6.10 8.71
N ARG A 107 -0.84 7.28 8.68
CA ARG A 107 -1.38 7.83 7.43
C ARG A 107 -0.34 8.26 6.39
N HIS A 108 0.88 8.60 6.83
CA HIS A 108 1.97 8.96 5.90
C HIS A 108 2.62 7.73 5.25
N ARG A 109 2.19 6.53 5.61
CA ARG A 109 2.78 5.28 5.13
C ARG A 109 1.72 4.31 4.63
N GLY A 110 0.66 4.08 5.40
CA GLY A 110 -0.51 3.28 5.01
C GLY A 110 -1.14 3.82 3.72
N THR A 111 -1.49 2.88 2.85
CA THR A 111 -2.07 3.08 1.53
C THR A 111 -3.38 2.33 1.47
#